data_AF-A0A3D1ZVR4-F1
#
_entry.id   AF-A0A3D1ZVR4-F1
#
_cell.length_a   1.000
_cell.length_b   1.000
_cell.length_c   1.000
_cell.angle_alpha   90.00
_cell.angle_beta   90.00
_cell.angle_gamma   90.00
#
_symmetry.space_group_name_H-M   'P 1'
#
loop_
_entity.id
_entity.type
_entity.pdbx_description
1 polymer ?
#
loop_
_entity_poly.entity_id
_entity_poly.type
_entity_poly.pdbx_seq_one_letter_code
_entity_poly.pdbx_strand_id
1 'polypeptide(L)'
;MKKLLTVAVLLAASLLTTTAIVQAGFMDSIATMNFPTKEAVRYKVDVYGYDARVYEFVPEHNPDYVCIMLATGGNSNAVQMECIPRKQ
;
A
#
# COMPACT_ATOMS: atom_id res chain seq x y z
N MET A 1 25.59 13.53 40.45
CA MET A 1 25.56 14.34 39.21
C MET A 1 26.14 13.61 38.00
N LYS A 2 27.39 13.11 38.04
CA LYS A 2 28.02 12.41 36.89
C LYS A 2 27.23 11.21 36.35
N LYS A 3 26.69 10.35 37.22
CA LYS A 3 25.88 9.17 36.84
C LYS A 3 24.54 9.52 36.18
N LEU A 4 23.96 10.68 36.51
CA LEU A 4 22.69 11.14 35.94
C LEU A 4 22.90 11.66 34.50
N LEU A 5 24.04 12.31 34.27
CA LEU A 5 24.45 12.80 32.96
C LEU A 5 24.72 11.62 31.99
N THR A 6 25.36 10.54 32.47
CA THR A 6 25.62 9.36 31.63
C THR A 6 24.34 8.65 31.21
N VAL A 7 23.35 8.55 32.10
CA VAL A 7 22.06 7.92 31.78
C VAL A 7 21.27 8.76 30.77
N ALA A 8 21.26 10.09 30.92
CA ALA A 8 20.60 10.98 29.96
C ALA A 8 21.23 10.91 28.55
N VAL A 9 22.56 10.81 28.47
CA VAL A 9 23.29 10.68 27.20
C VAL A 9 23.02 9.33 26.53
N LEU A 10 22.97 8.24 27.31
CA LEU A 10 22.63 6.90 26.80
C LEU A 10 21.17 6.82 26.32
N LEU A 11 20.23 7.45 27.03
CA LEU A 11 18.83 7.51 26.60
C LEU A 11 18.70 8.30 25.29
N ALA A 12 19.32 9.49 25.21
CA ALA A 12 19.30 10.31 24.00
C ALA A 12 19.92 9.60 22.78
N ALA A 13 21.02 8.85 22.98
CA ALA A 13 21.64 8.06 21.92
C ALA A 13 20.73 6.92 21.43
N SER A 14 19.95 6.30 22.34
CA SER A 14 19.01 5.22 21.96
C SER A 14 17.77 5.71 21.21
N LEU A 15 17.38 6.99 21.36
CA LEU A 15 16.29 7.59 20.60
C LEU A 15 16.69 7.98 19.17
N LEU A 16 17.97 8.17 18.88
CA LEU A 16 18.46 8.55 17.56
C LEU A 16 18.58 7.36 16.58
N THR A 17 18.57 6.13 17.08
CA THR A 17 18.73 4.92 16.25
C THR A 17 17.41 4.37 15.69
N THR A 18 16.25 4.94 16.05
CA THR A 18 14.94 4.40 15.65
C THR A 18 14.37 4.98 14.35
N THR A 19 15.00 6.01 13.76
CA THR A 19 14.46 6.66 12.54
C THR A 19 14.81 5.94 11.23
N ALA A 20 15.61 4.86 11.28
CA ALA A 20 16.10 4.18 10.07
C ALA A 20 15.11 3.16 9.45
N ILE A 21 13.94 2.92 10.05
CA ILE A 21 13.05 1.79 9.68
C ILE A 21 11.75 2.21 8.98
N VAL A 22 11.55 3.51 8.66
CA VAL A 22 10.29 4.03 8.06
C VAL A 22 10.48 4.51 6.61
N GLN A 23 11.41 3.94 5.85
CA GLN A 23 11.74 4.41 4.49
C GLN A 23 11.27 3.52 3.34
N ALA A 24 10.54 2.43 3.60
CA ALA A 24 10.06 1.55 2.53
C ALA A 24 9.16 2.29 1.52
N GLY A 25 8.18 3.08 1.98
CA GLY A 25 7.26 3.79 1.06
C GLY A 25 7.80 5.10 0.46
N PHE A 26 8.78 5.75 1.10
CA PHE A 26 9.26 7.06 0.67
C PHE A 26 10.25 6.97 -0.50
N MET A 27 11.16 5.98 -0.47
CA MET A 27 12.07 5.73 -1.59
C MET A 27 11.32 5.25 -2.84
N ASP A 28 10.33 4.37 -2.66
CA ASP A 28 9.47 3.89 -3.75
C ASP A 28 8.68 5.04 -4.39
N SER A 29 8.18 5.99 -3.60
CA SER A 29 7.47 7.17 -4.10
C SER A 29 8.35 8.11 -4.94
N ILE A 30 9.63 8.29 -4.55
CA ILE A 30 10.58 9.10 -5.32
C ILE A 30 11.00 8.36 -6.60
N ALA A 31 11.29 7.06 -6.51
CA ALA A 31 11.73 6.25 -7.63
C ALA A 31 10.66 6.13 -8.74
N THR A 32 9.38 6.17 -8.37
CA THR A 32 8.24 6.03 -9.29
C THR A 32 7.64 7.36 -9.75
N MET A 33 8.16 8.51 -9.31
CA MET A 33 7.58 9.83 -9.59
C MET A 33 7.53 10.18 -11.10
N ASN A 34 8.49 9.68 -11.88
CA ASN A 34 8.55 9.93 -13.33
C ASN A 34 7.96 8.77 -14.16
N PHE A 35 7.34 7.78 -13.51
CA PHE A 35 6.74 6.69 -14.26
C PHE A 35 5.52 7.24 -15.00
N PRO A 36 5.28 6.82 -16.25
CA PRO A 36 4.11 7.24 -17.00
C PRO A 36 2.86 6.81 -16.24
N THR A 37 2.24 7.74 -15.52
CA THR A 37 0.99 7.53 -14.80
C THR A 37 -0.13 7.99 -15.70
N LYS A 38 -1.07 7.09 -16.00
CA LYS A 38 -2.35 7.50 -16.57
C LYS A 38 -3.11 8.26 -15.49
N GLU A 39 -3.92 9.23 -15.87
CA GLU A 39 -4.79 9.95 -14.94
C GLU A 39 -5.65 8.92 -14.21
N ALA A 40 -5.44 8.79 -12.90
CA ALA A 40 -6.15 7.80 -12.11
C ALA A 40 -7.59 8.26 -11.96
N VAL A 41 -8.52 7.57 -12.61
CA VAL A 41 -9.95 7.67 -12.28
C VAL A 41 -10.09 7.16 -10.85
N ARG A 42 -10.19 8.09 -9.90
CA ARG A 42 -10.35 7.76 -8.48
C ARG A 42 -11.82 7.49 -8.23
N TYR A 43 -12.16 6.24 -7.97
CA TYR A 43 -13.47 5.84 -7.49
C TYR A 43 -13.36 5.36 -6.04
N LYS A 44 -14.38 5.68 -5.22
CA LYS A 44 -14.47 5.13 -3.87
C LYS A 44 -14.96 3.70 -3.99
N VAL A 45 -14.19 2.77 -3.43
CA VAL A 45 -14.61 1.38 -3.25
C VAL A 45 -15.02 1.22 -1.79
N ASP A 46 -16.31 0.97 -1.56
CA ASP A 46 -16.79 0.64 -0.23
C ASP A 46 -16.51 -0.84 0.02
N VAL A 47 -15.51 -1.11 0.86
CA VAL A 47 -15.06 -2.47 1.19
C VAL A 47 -15.29 -2.75 2.67
N TYR A 48 -15.81 -3.94 3.00
CA TYR A 48 -15.88 -4.41 4.38
C TYR A 48 -14.65 -5.29 4.69
N GLY A 49 -13.69 -4.75 5.46
CA GLY A 49 -12.48 -5.48 5.86
C GLY A 49 -11.27 -4.57 6.14
N TYR A 50 -10.17 -5.16 6.58
CA TYR A 50 -8.86 -4.49 6.73
C TYR A 50 -7.86 -5.11 5.73
N ASP A 51 -6.84 -4.35 5.32
CA ASP A 51 -5.84 -4.76 4.31
C ASP A 51 -6.51 -5.21 2.98
N ALA A 52 -7.36 -4.33 2.44
CA ALA A 52 -8.05 -4.54 1.18
C ALA A 52 -7.16 -4.15 -0.01
N ARG A 53 -7.04 -5.04 -0.98
CA ARG A 53 -6.33 -4.83 -2.24
C ARG A 53 -7.30 -5.03 -3.39
N VAL A 54 -7.39 -4.03 -4.26
CA VAL A 54 -8.23 -4.06 -5.46
C VAL A 54 -7.32 -4.15 -6.68
N TYR A 55 -7.59 -5.11 -7.56
CA TYR A 55 -6.91 -5.28 -8.82
C TYR A 55 -7.92 -5.13 -9.95
N GLU A 56 -7.64 -4.21 -10.87
CA GLU A 56 -8.41 -4.04 -12.10
C GLU A 56 -7.54 -4.47 -13.28
N PHE A 57 -8.03 -5.39 -14.09
CA PHE A 57 -7.28 -5.94 -15.22
C PHE A 57 -8.20 -6.37 -16.37
N VAL A 58 -7.63 -6.44 -17.58
CA VAL A 58 -8.29 -6.97 -18.78
C VAL A 58 -7.64 -8.32 -19.09
N PRO A 59 -8.39 -9.43 -19.09
CA PRO A 59 -7.83 -10.74 -19.40
C PRO A 59 -7.35 -10.82 -20.85
N GLU A 60 -6.14 -11.34 -21.07
CA GLU A 60 -5.59 -11.50 -22.42
C GLU A 60 -6.44 -12.45 -23.29
N HIS A 61 -6.99 -13.50 -22.69
CA HIS A 61 -7.83 -14.48 -23.37
C HIS A 61 -9.24 -13.97 -23.70
N ASN A 62 -9.70 -12.91 -23.04
CA ASN A 62 -11.01 -12.32 -23.26
C ASN A 62 -10.98 -10.80 -23.02
N PRO A 63 -10.52 -10.03 -24.01
CA PRO A 63 -10.37 -8.60 -23.88
C PRO A 63 -11.72 -7.88 -23.82
N ASP A 64 -12.86 -8.50 -24.11
CA ASP A 64 -14.16 -7.84 -24.09
C ASP A 64 -14.69 -7.58 -22.68
N TYR A 65 -13.97 -8.04 -21.66
CA TYR A 65 -14.33 -7.87 -20.25
C TYR A 65 -13.23 -7.12 -19.49
N VAL A 66 -13.65 -6.36 -18.48
CA VAL A 66 -12.78 -5.85 -17.42
C VAL A 66 -13.12 -6.62 -16.14
N CYS A 67 -12.10 -7.10 -15.44
CA CYS A 67 -12.29 -7.81 -14.19
C CYS A 67 -11.75 -6.98 -13.02
N ILE A 68 -12.52 -6.96 -11.95
CA ILE A 68 -12.17 -6.34 -10.67
C ILE A 68 -12.07 -7.47 -9.65
N MET A 69 -10.90 -7.61 -9.05
CA MET A 69 -10.66 -8.55 -7.96
C MET A 69 -10.40 -7.77 -6.67
N LEU A 70 -11.15 -8.10 -5.64
CA LEU A 70 -10.95 -7.64 -4.28
C LEU A 70 -10.37 -8.80 -3.45
N ALA A 71 -9.24 -8.56 -2.81
CA ALA A 71 -8.66 -9.46 -1.83
C ALA A 71 -8.53 -8.72 -0.50
N THR A 72 -9.06 -9.27 0.59
CA THR A 72 -8.94 -8.72 1.94
C THR A 72 -8.02 -9.59 2.79
N GLY A 73 -7.15 -8.96 3.58
CA GLY A 73 -6.30 -9.64 4.53
C GLY A 73 -6.97 -9.89 5.90
N GLY A 74 -6.13 -10.23 6.89
CA GLY A 74 -6.52 -10.37 8.29
C GLY A 74 -7.38 -11.61 8.55
N ASN A 75 -8.43 -11.46 9.38
CA ASN A 75 -9.31 -12.58 9.73
C ASN A 75 -10.35 -12.89 8.63
N SER A 76 -10.58 -11.97 7.70
CA SER A 76 -11.58 -12.16 6.65
C SER A 76 -11.08 -13.06 5.52
N ASN A 77 -9.82 -12.90 5.09
CA ASN A 77 -9.18 -13.64 3.99
C ASN A 77 -10.10 -13.88 2.80
N ALA A 78 -10.92 -12.88 2.45
CA ALA A 78 -11.93 -13.01 1.42
C ALA A 78 -11.36 -12.60 0.07
N VAL A 79 -11.69 -13.37 -0.96
CA VAL A 79 -11.41 -13.02 -2.34
C VAL A 79 -12.72 -13.00 -3.10
N GLN A 80 -13.01 -11.87 -3.74
CA GLN A 80 -14.16 -11.72 -4.61
C GLN A 80 -13.68 -11.18 -5.94
N MET A 81 -14.20 -11.74 -7.03
CA MET A 81 -13.90 -11.28 -8.39
C MET A 81 -15.20 -11.12 -9.16
N GLU A 82 -15.30 -10.01 -9.87
CA GLU A 82 -16.40 -9.74 -10.80
C GLU A 82 -15.81 -9.29 -12.13
N CYS A 83 -16.35 -9.81 -13.23
CA CYS A 83 -15.97 -9.41 -14.58
C CYS A 83 -17.19 -8.80 -15.26
N ILE A 84 -17.01 -7.58 -15.76
CA ILE A 84 -18.06 -6.77 -16.36
C ILE A 84 -17.73 -6.57 -17.84
N PRO A 85 -18.70 -6.69 -18.77
CA PRO A 85 -18.44 -6.36 -20.17
C PRO A 85 -17.93 -4.93 -20.30
N ARG A 86 -16.82 -4.72 -21.04
CA ARG A 86 -16.38 -3.38 -21.40
C ARG A 86 -17.37 -2.82 -22.41
N LYS A 87 -18.24 -1.91 -21.97
CA LYS A 87 -18.98 -1.07 -22.92
C LYS A 87 -17.94 -0.25 -23.68
N GLN A 88 -17.87 -0.48 -24.99
CA GLN A 88 -17.12 0.35 -25.93
C GLN A 88 -17.73 1.75 -26.02
#